data_AF-A0A496LSG3-F1
#
_entry.id   AF-A0A496LSG3-F1
#
_cell.length_a   1.000
_cell.length_b   1.000
_cell.length_c   1.000
_cell.angle_alpha   90.00
_cell.angle_beta   90.00
_cell.angle_gamma   90.00
#
_symmetry.space_group_name_H-M   'P 1'
#
loop_
_entity.id
_entity.type
_entity.pdbx_description
1 polymer ?
#
loop_
_entity_poly.entity_id
_entity_poly.type
_entity_poly.pdbx_seq_one_letter_code
_entity_poly.pdbx_strand_id
1 'polypeptide(L)'
;FRQDLYGYSVLDLASAQIMRFVPDAWLDGKESFIWDGVHYLRDWDALAVSGCYWGAPNGVHLVSFAEPMSEEQRYVDVLDCIRGGYDIYEQADFAGFEGNELSLKCFRADTLRYENIKISRERYREWMCESKRL
;
A
#
# COMPACT_ATOMS: atom_id res chain seq x y z
N PHE A 1 -3.56 -22.18 2.99
CA PHE A 1 -3.55 -20.74 3.31
C PHE A 1 -2.17 -20.39 3.88
N ARG A 2 -1.45 -19.42 3.29
CA ARG A 2 -0.08 -19.03 3.69
C ARG A 2 -0.13 -17.61 4.27
N GLN A 3 -0.14 -17.50 5.60
CA GLN A 3 -0.21 -16.20 6.30
C GLN A 3 0.98 -15.29 5.97
N ASP A 4 2.13 -15.88 5.64
CA ASP A 4 3.37 -15.16 5.33
C ASP A 4 3.30 -14.27 4.07
N LEU A 5 2.20 -14.35 3.31
CA LEU A 5 1.96 -13.53 2.12
C LEU A 5 1.20 -12.22 2.42
N TYR A 6 0.80 -12.00 3.68
CA TYR A 6 -0.08 -10.92 4.06
C TYR A 6 0.57 -10.06 5.16
N GLY A 7 0.79 -8.78 4.86
CA GLY A 7 1.32 -7.82 5.83
C GLY A 7 2.82 -7.95 6.09
N TYR A 8 3.25 -7.63 7.31
CA TYR A 8 4.66 -7.60 7.70
C TYR A 8 4.88 -7.95 9.17
N SER A 9 6.13 -8.25 9.53
CA SER A 9 6.57 -8.41 10.91
C SER A 9 7.70 -7.43 11.22
N VAL A 10 7.72 -6.89 12.43
CA VAL A 10 8.79 -6.01 12.93
C VAL A 10 9.39 -6.65 14.17
N LEU A 11 10.71 -6.79 14.17
CA LEU A 11 11.49 -7.20 15.34
C LEU A 11 12.18 -5.96 15.91
N ASP A 12 11.82 -5.61 17.13
CA ASP A 12 12.61 -4.65 17.90
C ASP A 12 13.86 -5.36 18.46
N LEU A 13 15.03 -4.93 18.00
CA LEU A 13 16.31 -5.52 18.41
C LEU A 13 16.66 -5.23 19.87
N ALA A 14 16.15 -4.15 20.46
CA ALA A 14 16.46 -3.79 21.84
C ALA A 14 15.68 -4.64 22.84
N SER A 15 14.39 -4.86 22.58
CA SER A 15 13.50 -5.63 23.46
C SER A 15 13.32 -7.10 23.06
N ALA A 16 13.77 -7.48 21.85
CA ALA A 16 13.48 -8.76 21.19
C ALA A 16 11.96 -9.03 20.99
N GLN A 17 11.13 -7.99 21.08
CA GLN A 17 9.69 -8.11 20.82
C GLN A 17 9.40 -8.14 19.32
N ILE A 18 8.38 -8.91 18.94
CA ILE A 18 7.92 -9.03 17.56
C ILE A 18 6.48 -8.51 17.47
N MET A 19 6.27 -7.50 16.62
CA MET A 19 4.95 -7.10 16.16
C MET A 19 4.65 -7.78 14.82
N ARG A 20 3.42 -8.24 14.63
CA ARG A 20 2.95 -8.80 13.35
C ARG A 20 1.69 -8.07 12.93
N PHE A 21 1.76 -7.39 11.79
CA PHE A 21 0.61 -6.77 11.17
C PHE A 21 0.15 -7.64 10.01
N VAL A 22 -1.13 -8.01 10.02
CA VAL A 22 -1.80 -8.69 8.91
C VAL A 22 -3.08 -7.89 8.63
N PRO A 23 -3.28 -7.36 7.41
CA PRO A 23 -4.49 -6.61 7.10
C PRO A 23 -5.76 -7.46 7.28
N ASP A 24 -6.73 -6.93 8.00
CA ASP A 24 -7.84 -7.64 8.65
C ASP A 24 -8.97 -8.13 7.71
N ALA A 25 -8.70 -8.27 6.41
CA ALA A 25 -9.72 -8.76 5.48
C ALA A 25 -10.10 -10.24 5.73
N TRP A 26 -9.22 -11.04 6.34
CA TRP A 26 -9.47 -12.47 6.52
C TRP A 26 -10.53 -12.79 7.59
N LEU A 27 -10.58 -12.07 8.72
CA LEU A 27 -11.51 -12.38 9.82
C LEU A 27 -12.98 -12.13 9.44
N ASP A 28 -13.20 -11.26 8.47
CA ASP A 28 -14.52 -10.88 7.94
C ASP A 28 -14.95 -11.69 6.71
N GLY A 29 -14.13 -12.63 6.22
CA GLY A 29 -14.38 -13.36 4.97
C GLY A 29 -14.22 -12.52 3.70
N LYS A 30 -13.50 -11.40 3.78
CA LYS A 30 -13.12 -10.57 2.63
C LYS A 30 -11.78 -11.03 2.08
N GLU A 31 -11.54 -10.70 0.82
CA GLU A 31 -10.27 -11.00 0.18
C GLU A 31 -9.15 -10.11 0.72
N SER A 32 -8.00 -10.71 1.03
CA SER A 32 -6.82 -9.98 1.51
C SER A 32 -5.88 -9.62 0.37
N PHE A 33 -5.40 -8.39 0.37
CA PHE A 33 -4.34 -7.95 -0.53
C PHE A 33 -3.05 -8.73 -0.23
N ILE A 34 -2.54 -9.45 -1.22
CA ILE A 34 -1.32 -10.26 -1.17
C ILE A 34 -0.13 -9.36 -1.43
N TRP A 35 0.84 -9.33 -0.54
CA TRP A 35 2.03 -8.48 -0.67
C TRP A 35 3.11 -9.24 -1.46
N ASP A 36 3.65 -8.63 -2.51
CA ASP A 36 4.72 -9.21 -3.32
C ASP A 36 5.98 -8.33 -3.43
N GLY A 37 5.89 -7.07 -2.99
CA GLY A 37 7.01 -6.14 -2.94
C GLY A 37 6.76 -5.01 -1.95
N VAL A 38 7.82 -4.53 -1.29
CA VAL A 38 7.73 -3.44 -0.30
C VAL A 38 8.89 -2.47 -0.48
N HIS A 39 8.57 -1.18 -0.53
CA HIS A 39 9.53 -0.08 -0.54
C HIS A 39 9.30 0.84 0.66
N TYR A 40 10.34 1.08 1.47
CA TYR A 40 10.26 2.03 2.57
C TYR A 40 10.47 3.47 2.09
N LEU A 41 9.44 4.29 2.21
CA LEU A 41 9.44 5.71 1.90
C LEU A 41 9.88 6.49 3.13
N ARG A 42 11.19 6.57 3.35
CA ARG A 42 11.77 7.13 4.59
C ARG A 42 11.22 8.50 4.96
N ASP A 43 11.09 9.42 4.00
CA ASP A 43 10.66 10.79 4.29
C ASP A 43 9.18 10.88 4.67
N TRP A 44 8.40 9.82 4.45
CA TRP A 44 6.97 9.76 4.73
C TRP A 44 6.63 8.89 5.94
N ASP A 45 7.62 8.16 6.48
CA ASP A 45 7.43 7.06 7.43
C ASP A 45 6.32 6.11 6.94
N ALA A 46 6.47 5.62 5.70
CA ALA A 46 5.46 4.83 5.02
C ALA A 46 6.06 3.67 4.22
N LEU A 47 5.25 2.64 3.95
CA LEU A 47 5.55 1.56 3.02
C LEU A 47 4.72 1.75 1.75
N ALA A 48 5.36 1.69 0.59
CA ALA A 48 4.69 1.42 -0.68
C ALA A 48 4.74 -0.08 -0.94
N VAL A 49 3.57 -0.71 -0.93
CA VAL A 49 3.41 -2.16 -1.00
C VAL A 49 2.83 -2.51 -2.36
N SER A 50 3.59 -3.24 -3.17
CA SER A 50 3.09 -3.87 -4.39
C SER A 50 2.42 -5.19 -4.07
N GLY A 51 1.43 -5.55 -4.88
CA GLY A 51 0.67 -6.77 -4.65
C GLY A 51 -0.64 -6.82 -5.41
N CYS A 52 -1.43 -7.85 -5.15
CA CYS A 52 -2.74 -8.00 -5.78
C CYS A 52 -3.73 -8.71 -4.87
N TYR A 53 -5.00 -8.54 -5.18
CA TYR A 53 -6.01 -9.53 -4.79
C TYR A 53 -5.86 -10.76 -5.70
N TRP A 54 -6.26 -11.94 -5.22
CA TRP A 54 -6.04 -13.20 -5.90
C TRP A 54 -6.65 -13.20 -7.32
N GLY A 55 -5.76 -13.24 -8.33
CA GLY A 55 -6.15 -13.25 -9.74
C GLY A 55 -6.51 -11.87 -10.30
N ALA A 56 -6.38 -10.79 -9.51
CA ALA A 56 -6.52 -9.42 -9.97
C ALA A 56 -5.20 -8.86 -10.53
N PRO A 57 -5.24 -7.78 -11.34
CA PRO A 57 -4.04 -7.05 -11.73
C PRO A 57 -3.28 -6.46 -10.52
N ASN A 58 -2.02 -6.08 -10.75
CA ASN A 58 -1.17 -5.51 -9.71
C ASN A 58 -1.69 -4.14 -9.23
N GLY A 59 -1.54 -3.88 -7.95
CA GLY A 59 -1.88 -2.63 -7.30
C GLY A 59 -0.77 -2.17 -6.37
N VAL A 60 -0.95 -0.96 -5.83
CA VAL A 60 -0.05 -0.41 -4.81
C VAL A 60 -0.88 0.10 -3.64
N HIS A 61 -0.60 -0.42 -2.45
CA HIS A 61 -1.12 0.11 -1.20
C HIS A 61 -0.05 1.00 -0.53
N LEU A 62 -0.50 2.07 0.13
CA LEU A 62 0.34 2.84 1.05
C LEU A 62 -0.03 2.48 2.47
N VAL A 63 0.96 2.05 3.26
CA VAL A 63 0.78 1.66 4.66
C VAL A 63 1.59 2.60 5.53
N SER A 64 0.97 3.15 6.56
CA SER A 64 1.67 3.96 7.56
C SER A 64 2.72 3.10 8.27
N PHE A 65 3.90 3.66 8.49
CA PHE A 65 5.00 3.02 9.20
C PHE A 65 5.62 3.95 10.26
N ALA A 66 4.89 5.00 10.65
CA ALA A 66 5.31 5.95 11.68
C ALA A 66 5.44 5.31 13.07
N GLU A 67 4.62 4.30 13.36
CA GLU A 67 4.63 3.54 14.60
C GLU A 67 4.72 2.04 14.28
N PRO A 68 5.89 1.53 13.87
CA PRO A 68 6.02 0.18 13.31
C PRO A 68 5.85 -0.94 14.33
N MET A 69 5.74 -0.62 15.62
CA MET A 69 5.41 -1.57 16.68
C MET A 69 3.93 -1.51 17.11
N SER A 70 3.12 -0.63 16.51
CA SER A 70 1.67 -0.57 16.74
C SER A 70 0.96 -1.73 16.03
N GLU A 71 -0.03 -2.34 16.67
CA GLU A 71 -0.92 -3.30 16.01
C GLU A 71 -1.95 -2.58 15.11
N GLU A 72 -2.32 -1.34 15.47
CA GLU A 72 -3.22 -0.49 14.69
C GLU A 72 -2.43 0.19 13.57
N GLN A 73 -2.47 -0.38 12.36
CA GLN A 73 -1.85 0.20 11.18
C GLN A 73 -2.90 0.76 10.22
N ARG A 74 -2.57 1.91 9.63
CA ARG A 74 -3.40 2.57 8.64
C ARG A 74 -2.88 2.28 7.25
N TYR A 75 -3.79 2.07 6.30
CA TYR A 75 -3.42 1.91 4.91
C TYR A 75 -4.48 2.48 3.97
N VAL A 76 -4.07 2.74 2.74
CA VAL A 76 -4.94 3.11 1.64
C VAL A 76 -4.56 2.33 0.38
N ASP A 77 -5.57 1.94 -0.39
CA ASP A 77 -5.39 1.52 -1.77
C ASP A 77 -5.24 2.77 -2.64
N VAL A 78 -4.12 2.88 -3.35
CA VAL A 78 -3.85 4.06 -4.17
C VAL A 78 -4.86 4.19 -5.31
N LEU A 79 -5.28 3.08 -5.92
CA LEU A 79 -6.24 3.11 -7.02
C LEU A 79 -7.62 3.58 -6.56
N ASP A 80 -8.03 3.28 -5.33
CA ASP A 80 -9.25 3.84 -4.74
C ASP A 80 -9.18 5.36 -4.52
N CYS A 81 -7.97 5.92 -4.37
CA CYS A 81 -7.77 7.29 -3.92
C CYS A 81 -7.41 8.28 -5.05
N ILE A 82 -6.83 7.81 -6.16
CA ILE A 82 -6.47 8.68 -7.29
C ILE A 82 -7.69 9.07 -8.12
N ARG A 83 -7.61 10.22 -8.79
CA ARG A 83 -8.71 10.72 -9.62
C ARG A 83 -9.07 9.71 -10.72
N GLY A 84 -10.33 9.30 -10.72
CA GLY A 84 -10.90 8.32 -11.65
C GLY A 84 -10.72 6.86 -11.21
N GLY A 85 -9.77 6.59 -10.32
CA GLY A 85 -9.53 5.31 -9.68
C GLY A 85 -9.76 4.08 -10.56
N TYR A 86 -10.43 3.07 -10.01
CA TYR A 86 -10.76 1.83 -10.71
C TYR A 86 -11.71 1.99 -11.92
N ASP A 87 -12.38 3.14 -12.08
CA ASP A 87 -13.21 3.39 -13.28
C ASP A 87 -12.35 3.60 -14.54
N ILE A 88 -11.08 3.99 -14.38
CA ILE A 88 -10.17 4.26 -15.50
C ILE A 88 -8.87 3.47 -15.43
N TYR A 89 -8.41 3.07 -14.25
CA TYR A 89 -7.17 2.31 -14.06
C TYR A 89 -7.46 0.88 -13.63
N GLU A 90 -6.78 -0.07 -14.25
CA GLU A 90 -6.87 -1.48 -13.85
C GLU A 90 -5.65 -1.94 -13.04
N GLN A 91 -4.52 -1.27 -13.20
CA GLN A 91 -3.25 -1.68 -12.60
C GLN A 91 -2.43 -0.46 -12.18
N ALA A 92 -1.69 -0.62 -11.08
CA ALA A 92 -0.63 0.29 -10.65
C ALA A 92 0.61 -0.49 -10.24
N ASP A 93 1.77 -0.02 -10.69
CA ASP A 93 3.08 -0.55 -10.30
C ASP A 93 3.92 0.56 -9.66
N PHE A 94 4.71 0.22 -8.64
CA PHE A 94 5.73 1.13 -8.10
C PHE A 94 6.77 1.44 -9.19
N ALA A 95 7.01 2.73 -9.46
CA ALA A 95 7.98 3.18 -10.46
C ALA A 95 9.18 3.92 -9.87
N GLY A 96 9.06 4.48 -8.67
CA GLY A 96 10.18 5.12 -7.98
C GLY A 96 9.73 6.07 -6.88
N PHE A 97 10.68 6.48 -6.04
CA PHE A 97 10.49 7.50 -5.01
C PHE A 97 11.70 8.42 -5.00
N GLU A 98 11.53 9.64 -5.50
CA GLU A 98 12.60 10.63 -5.63
C GLU A 98 12.06 12.03 -5.34
N GLY A 99 12.87 12.89 -4.73
CA GLY A 99 12.47 14.27 -4.46
C GLY A 99 11.22 14.39 -3.59
N ASN A 100 11.00 13.44 -2.65
CA ASN A 100 9.82 13.38 -1.78
C ASN A 100 8.49 13.19 -2.54
N GLU A 101 8.54 12.60 -3.73
CA GLU A 101 7.40 12.28 -4.58
C GLU A 101 7.43 10.80 -4.97
N LEU A 102 6.28 10.14 -4.80
CA LEU A 102 6.08 8.76 -5.24
C LEU A 102 5.61 8.74 -6.69
N SER A 103 6.30 8.00 -7.54
CA SER A 103 5.92 7.75 -8.93
C SER A 103 5.37 6.33 -9.06
N LEU A 104 4.19 6.23 -9.66
CA LEU A 104 3.54 4.98 -10.02
C LEU A 104 3.34 4.92 -11.53
N LYS A 105 3.46 3.73 -12.10
CA LYS A 105 3.11 3.46 -13.48
C LYS A 105 1.73 2.79 -13.49
N CYS A 106 0.72 3.50 -13.97
CA CYS A 106 -0.67 3.03 -13.95
C CYS A 106 -1.15 2.69 -15.35
N PHE A 107 -1.82 1.55 -15.51
CA PHE A 107 -2.45 1.16 -16.77
C PHE A 107 -3.86 1.74 -16.85
N ARG A 108 -4.10 2.59 -17.84
CA ARG A 108 -5.42 3.12 -18.17
C ARG A 108 -6.16 2.19 -19.13
N ALA A 109 -7.32 1.69 -18.72
CA ALA A 109 -8.12 0.78 -19.53
C ALA A 109 -8.80 1.48 -20.72
N ASP A 110 -9.23 2.73 -20.54
CA ASP A 110 -9.94 3.52 -21.56
C ASP A 110 -9.13 3.79 -22.84
N THR A 111 -7.82 3.92 -22.67
CA THR A 111 -6.87 4.33 -23.71
C THR A 111 -5.85 3.24 -24.01
N LEU A 112 -5.87 2.13 -23.26
CA LEU A 112 -4.94 1.01 -23.35
C LEU A 112 -3.47 1.44 -23.27
N ARG A 113 -3.16 2.36 -22.35
CA ARG A 113 -1.83 2.97 -22.21
C ARG A 113 -1.41 3.05 -20.75
N TYR A 114 -0.11 2.96 -20.54
CA TYR A 114 0.49 3.31 -19.27
C TYR A 114 0.72 4.81 -19.18
N GLU A 115 0.49 5.36 -17.99
CA GLU A 115 0.93 6.70 -17.63
C GLU A 115 1.59 6.72 -16.26
N ASN A 116 2.41 7.74 -16.02
CA ASN A 116 3.06 7.93 -14.73
C ASN A 116 2.22 8.88 -13.87
N ILE A 117 1.79 8.39 -12.72
CA ILE A 117 1.07 9.16 -11.72
C ILE A 117 2.03 9.51 -10.60
N LYS A 118 2.01 10.78 -10.20
CA LYS A 118 2.84 11.31 -9.12
C LYS A 118 1.96 11.60 -7.90
N ILE A 119 2.45 11.19 -6.74
CA ILE A 119 1.79 11.36 -5.46
C ILE A 119 2.74 12.13 -4.55
N SER A 120 2.26 13.25 -4.03
CA SER A 120 3.03 14.06 -3.08
C SER A 120 2.79 13.59 -1.64
N ARG A 121 3.67 14.04 -0.74
CA ARG A 121 3.53 13.76 0.69
C ARG A 121 2.24 14.33 1.26
N GLU A 122 1.81 15.49 0.80
CA GLU A 122 0.59 16.17 1.26
C GLU A 122 -0.63 15.30 0.95
N ARG A 123 -0.72 14.80 -0.29
CA ARG A 123 -1.80 13.90 -0.71
C ARG A 123 -1.79 12.60 0.08
N TYR A 124 -0.62 12.00 0.33
CA TYR A 124 -0.50 10.85 1.21
C TYR A 124 -1.05 11.14 2.63
N ARG A 125 -0.70 12.30 3.20
CA ARG A 125 -1.17 12.68 4.54
C ARG A 125 -2.68 12.91 4.58
N GLU A 126 -3.25 13.52 3.55
CA GLU A 126 -4.70 13.67 3.39
C GLU A 126 -5.39 12.31 3.40
N TRP A 127 -4.92 11.37 2.58
CA TRP A 127 -5.47 10.01 2.53
C TRP A 127 -5.33 9.27 3.87
N MET A 128 -4.23 9.44 4.59
CA MET A 128 -4.02 8.79 5.90
C MET A 128 -4.84 9.39 7.05
N CYS A 129 -5.36 10.60 6.90
CA CYS A 129 -6.33 11.18 7.83
C CYS A 129 -7.72 10.53 7.65
N GLU A 130 -8.06 10.15 6.43
CA GLU A 130 -9.34 9.54 6.05
C GLU A 130 -9.29 8.01 6.01
N SER A 131 -8.10 7.43 6.20
CA SER A 131 -7.87 6.01 6.04
C SER A 131 -8.53 5.18 7.13
N LYS A 132 -8.89 3.96 6.73
CA LYS A 132 -9.45 2.95 7.63
C LYS A 132 -8.37 2.61 8.67
N ARG A 133 -8.78 2.63 9.95
CA ARG A 133 -8.03 1.94 11.00
C ARG A 133 -8.40 0.47 10.93
N LEU A 134 -7.39 -0.38 10.96
CA LEU A 134 -7.56 -1.79 11.30
C LEU A 134 -7.08 -1.96 12.73
#